data_AF-A0A519QNB2-F1
#
_entry.id   AF-A0A519QNB2-F1
#
_cell.length_a   1.000
_cell.length_b   1.000
_cell.length_c   1.000
_cell.angle_alpha   90.00
_cell.angle_beta   90.00
_cell.angle_gamma   90.00
#
_symmetry.space_group_name_H-M   'P 1'
#
loop_
_entity.id
_entity.type
_entity.pdbx_description
1 polymer ?
#
loop_
_entity_poly.entity_id
_entity_poly.type
_entity_poly.pdbx_seq_one_letter_code
_entity_poly.pdbx_strand_id
1 'polypeptide(L)'
;MRQKTFRKGIYIAILFAVACGQNKMKTPTYAMKQFEDFRSREKFVEGNPAYYLGLSDESLRPILNAKINQVANDFQNVASGENPLASDYHEKIRIGLQRFSDSYLKLDTEDRERVCEYFEELMDIVNLESSDGQLNNFMYGFDPNEND
;
A
#
# COMPACT_ATOMS: atom_id res chain seq x y z
N MET A 1 52.87 -2.58 -36.75
CA MET A 1 51.63 -3.27 -36.33
C MET A 1 50.80 -2.28 -35.51
N ARG A 2 49.49 -2.20 -35.79
CA ARG A 2 48.56 -1.07 -35.51
C ARG A 2 48.47 -0.59 -34.05
N GLN A 3 48.36 0.74 -33.90
CA GLN A 3 47.84 1.42 -32.70
C GLN A 3 46.41 0.94 -32.37
N LYS A 4 46.09 0.76 -31.09
CA LYS A 4 44.71 0.67 -30.60
C LYS A 4 44.48 1.80 -29.60
N THR A 5 43.90 2.89 -30.08
CA THR A 5 43.32 3.95 -29.26
C THR A 5 42.10 3.41 -28.52
N PHE A 6 42.18 3.31 -27.19
CA PHE A 6 41.04 3.01 -26.33
C PHE A 6 40.23 4.29 -26.14
N ARG A 7 39.09 4.39 -26.85
CA ARG A 7 38.12 5.48 -26.64
C ARG A 7 37.38 5.22 -25.34
N LYS A 8 37.65 6.02 -24.31
CA LYS A 8 36.83 6.06 -23.08
C LYS A 8 35.48 6.69 -23.45
N GLY A 9 34.47 5.86 -23.68
CA GLY A 9 33.10 6.33 -23.85
C GLY A 9 32.59 6.92 -22.54
N ILE A 10 32.19 8.19 -22.55
CA ILE A 10 31.45 8.80 -21.45
C ILE A 10 30.00 8.32 -21.60
N TYR A 11 29.56 7.45 -20.70
CA TYR A 11 28.15 7.07 -20.57
C TYR A 11 27.44 8.19 -19.81
N ILE A 12 26.74 9.07 -20.52
CA ILE A 12 25.81 10.02 -19.91
C ILE A 12 24.52 9.24 -19.64
N ALA A 13 24.31 8.84 -18.39
CA ALA A 13 23.02 8.37 -17.90
C ALA A 13 22.09 9.59 -17.80
N ILE A 14 21.13 9.71 -18.72
CA ILE A 14 20.07 10.71 -18.65
C ILE A 14 19.06 10.22 -17.63
N LEU A 15 19.14 10.74 -16.39
CA LEU A 15 18.10 10.62 -15.38
C LEU A 15 16.93 11.50 -15.80
N PHE A 16 15.88 10.90 -16.37
CA PHE A 16 14.59 11.56 -16.49
C PHE A 16 13.94 11.61 -15.10
N ALA A 17 14.20 12.69 -14.36
CA ALA A 17 13.36 13.04 -13.22
C ALA A 17 12.01 13.51 -13.78
N VAL A 18 11.06 12.59 -13.94
CA VAL A 18 9.65 12.93 -14.14
C VAL A 18 9.15 13.47 -12.81
N ALA A 19 9.41 14.75 -12.55
CA ALA A 19 8.65 15.50 -11.55
C ALA A 19 7.24 15.69 -12.11
N CYS A 20 6.45 14.62 -12.08
CA CYS A 20 5.04 14.68 -12.39
C CYS A 20 4.42 15.60 -11.34
N GLY A 21 3.97 16.78 -11.73
CA GLY A 21 3.26 17.69 -10.83
C GLY A 21 1.98 17.00 -10.37
N GLN A 22 2.01 16.36 -9.20
CA GLN A 22 0.85 15.67 -8.67
C GLN A 22 -0.24 16.69 -8.37
N ASN A 23 -1.41 16.46 -8.96
CA ASN A 23 -2.57 17.29 -8.69
C ASN A 23 -3.11 16.99 -7.30
N LYS A 24 -3.67 18.02 -6.66
CA LYS A 24 -4.41 17.88 -5.41
C LYS A 24 -5.58 16.93 -5.62
N MET A 25 -5.69 15.95 -4.74
CA MET A 25 -6.83 15.05 -4.70
C MET A 25 -8.02 15.73 -4.05
N LYS A 26 -9.22 15.39 -4.55
CA LYS A 26 -10.47 15.83 -3.96
C LYS A 26 -11.02 14.74 -3.06
N THR A 27 -10.88 14.91 -1.74
CA THR A 27 -11.50 14.04 -0.76
C THR A 27 -13.02 14.05 -0.94
N PRO A 28 -13.68 12.88 -1.13
CA PRO A 28 -15.13 12.80 -1.19
C PRO A 28 -15.80 13.21 0.12
N THR A 29 -16.98 13.84 0.05
CA THR A 29 -17.72 14.28 1.25
C THR A 29 -18.15 13.12 2.15
N TYR A 30 -18.28 11.91 1.60
CA TYR A 30 -18.60 10.70 2.35
C TYR A 30 -17.39 10.02 3.01
N ALA A 31 -16.15 10.45 2.70
CA ALA A 31 -14.95 9.70 3.05
C ALA A 31 -14.80 9.50 4.57
N MET A 32 -15.09 10.53 5.37
CA MET A 32 -14.96 10.46 6.83
C MET A 32 -15.85 9.38 7.44
N LYS A 33 -17.11 9.32 7.00
CA LYS A 33 -18.04 8.27 7.43
C LYS A 33 -17.56 6.89 6.98
N GLN A 34 -17.05 6.76 5.76
CA GLN A 34 -16.57 5.47 5.28
C GLN A 34 -15.32 4.98 6.02
N PHE A 35 -14.43 5.86 6.49
CA PHE A 35 -13.34 5.46 7.38
C PHE A 35 -13.86 4.96 8.74
N GLU A 36 -14.90 5.61 9.29
CA GLU A 36 -15.55 5.14 10.52
C GLU A 36 -16.21 3.77 10.31
N ASP A 37 -16.99 3.61 9.24
CA ASP A 37 -17.63 2.35 8.87
C ASP A 37 -16.58 1.24 8.69
N PHE A 38 -15.51 1.53 7.93
CA PHE A 38 -14.39 0.61 7.70
C PHE A 38 -13.75 0.15 9.02
N ARG A 39 -13.52 1.05 9.97
CA ARG A 39 -12.91 0.69 11.26
C ARG A 39 -13.86 -0.05 12.20
N SER A 40 -15.16 0.22 12.09
CA SER A 40 -16.18 -0.35 12.97
C SER A 40 -16.45 -1.84 12.72
N ARG A 41 -16.23 -2.31 11.50
CA ARG A 41 -16.41 -3.72 11.14
C ARG A 41 -15.24 -4.59 11.60
N GLU A 42 -15.58 -5.82 11.99
CA GLU A 42 -14.61 -6.89 12.16
C GLU A 42 -13.96 -7.22 10.81
N LYS A 43 -12.68 -7.60 10.84
CA LYS A 43 -11.88 -7.91 9.64
C LYS A 43 -11.28 -9.29 9.74
N PHE A 44 -10.88 -9.82 8.59
CA PHE A 44 -10.34 -11.16 8.43
C PHE A 44 -11.32 -12.25 8.90
N VAL A 45 -12.61 -11.98 8.76
CA VAL A 45 -13.68 -12.96 8.99
C VAL A 45 -14.00 -13.68 7.69
N GLU A 46 -14.49 -14.91 7.80
CA GLU A 46 -15.09 -15.63 6.68
C GLU A 46 -16.17 -14.75 6.04
N GLY A 47 -16.06 -14.48 4.75
CA GLY A 47 -16.96 -13.53 4.11
C GLY A 47 -16.73 -13.34 2.62
N ASN A 48 -17.78 -12.90 1.92
CA ASN A 48 -17.80 -12.62 0.49
C ASN A 48 -16.73 -11.55 0.12
N PRO A 49 -15.83 -11.74 -0.88
CA PRO A 49 -15.84 -12.73 -1.96
C PRO A 49 -15.85 -14.16 -1.44
N ALA A 50 -16.65 -15.04 -2.04
CA ALA A 50 -17.00 -16.40 -1.58
C ALA A 50 -15.82 -17.40 -1.42
N TYR A 51 -14.57 -16.91 -1.36
CA TYR A 51 -13.35 -17.68 -1.38
C TYR A 51 -12.44 -17.45 -0.17
N TYR A 52 -12.63 -16.40 0.62
CA TYR A 52 -11.81 -16.19 1.81
C TYR A 52 -12.45 -16.84 3.04
N LEU A 53 -11.79 -17.88 3.56
CA LEU A 53 -12.29 -18.70 4.66
C LEU A 53 -12.00 -18.14 6.05
N GLY A 54 -11.35 -16.96 6.13
CA GLY A 54 -10.85 -16.43 7.40
C GLY A 54 -9.41 -16.86 7.68
N LEU A 55 -8.83 -16.32 8.76
CA LEU A 55 -7.46 -16.64 9.16
C LEU A 55 -7.33 -18.08 9.65
N SER A 56 -6.33 -18.79 9.14
CA SER A 56 -5.96 -20.11 9.70
C SER A 56 -5.52 -20.03 11.17
N ASP A 57 -4.83 -18.95 11.56
CA ASP A 57 -4.47 -18.64 12.94
C ASP A 57 -5.28 -17.44 13.45
N GLU A 58 -6.39 -17.73 14.11
CA GLU A 58 -7.30 -16.73 14.64
C GLU A 58 -6.70 -15.83 15.72
N SER A 59 -5.58 -16.23 16.33
CA SER A 59 -4.87 -15.37 17.29
C SER A 59 -4.27 -14.13 16.63
N LEU A 60 -4.05 -14.16 15.31
CA LEU A 60 -3.55 -13.02 14.54
C LEU A 60 -4.64 -11.97 14.26
N ARG A 61 -5.92 -12.35 14.29
CA ARG A 61 -7.05 -11.46 13.93
C ARG A 61 -7.02 -10.12 14.67
N PRO A 62 -6.92 -10.05 16.01
CA PRO A 62 -6.88 -8.75 16.70
C PRO A 62 -5.67 -7.91 16.31
N ILE A 63 -4.53 -8.53 16.02
CA ILE A 63 -3.28 -7.86 15.63
C ILE A 63 -3.43 -7.27 14.22
N LEU A 64 -3.88 -8.07 13.25
CA LEU A 64 -4.05 -7.65 11.86
C LEU A 64 -5.16 -6.61 11.72
N ASN A 65 -6.28 -6.78 12.44
CA ASN A 65 -7.37 -5.80 12.47
C ASN A 65 -6.90 -4.46 13.03
N ALA A 66 -6.08 -4.45 14.09
CA ALA A 66 -5.51 -3.22 14.63
C ALA A 66 -4.59 -2.53 13.61
N LYS A 67 -3.73 -3.29 12.92
CA LYS A 67 -2.81 -2.76 11.89
C LYS A 67 -3.56 -2.08 10.75
N ILE A 68 -4.56 -2.74 10.16
CA ILE A 68 -5.30 -2.16 9.04
C ILE A 68 -6.22 -1.00 9.47
N ASN A 69 -6.76 -1.03 10.70
CA ASN A 69 -7.46 0.12 11.27
C ASN A 69 -6.55 1.33 11.45
N GLN A 70 -5.27 1.11 11.75
CA GLN A 70 -4.27 2.17 11.81
C GLN A 70 -4.02 2.77 10.41
N VAL A 71 -3.99 1.96 9.35
CA VAL A 71 -3.92 2.46 7.97
C VAL A 71 -5.13 3.33 7.64
N ALA A 72 -6.33 2.93 8.05
CA ALA A 72 -7.53 3.74 7.86
C ALA A 72 -7.44 5.11 8.57
N ASN A 73 -6.85 5.15 9.77
CA ASN A 73 -6.57 6.42 10.46
C ASN A 73 -5.55 7.27 9.70
N ASP A 74 -4.49 6.66 9.18
CA ASP A 74 -3.47 7.36 8.40
C ASP A 74 -4.07 7.99 7.12
N PHE A 75 -4.92 7.25 6.42
CA PHE A 75 -5.66 7.75 5.26
C PHE A 75 -6.62 8.87 5.65
N GLN A 76 -7.39 8.71 6.73
CA GLN A 76 -8.29 9.75 7.23
C GLN A 76 -7.53 11.04 7.57
N ASN A 77 -6.35 10.94 8.17
CA ASN A 77 -5.51 12.08 8.52
C ASN A 77 -5.06 12.85 7.27
N VAL A 78 -4.64 12.14 6.21
CA VAL A 78 -4.32 12.77 4.92
C VAL A 78 -5.56 13.43 4.31
N ALA A 79 -6.67 12.69 4.26
CA ALA A 79 -7.94 13.14 3.69
C ALA A 79 -8.55 14.37 4.38
N SER A 80 -8.25 14.57 5.66
CA SER A 80 -8.68 15.72 6.47
C SER A 80 -7.75 16.93 6.35
N GLY A 81 -6.61 16.78 5.66
CA GLY A 81 -5.67 17.86 5.40
C GLY A 81 -6.17 18.84 4.33
N GLU A 82 -5.51 20.00 4.23
CA GLU A 82 -5.93 21.07 3.31
C GLU A 82 -5.72 20.72 1.83
N ASN A 83 -4.65 19.98 1.50
CA ASN A 83 -4.23 19.73 0.12
C ASN A 83 -3.65 18.31 -0.05
N PRO A 84 -4.46 17.25 0.13
CA PRO A 84 -3.96 15.88 0.00
C PRO A 84 -3.47 15.61 -1.42
N LEU A 85 -2.30 14.99 -1.53
CA LEU A 85 -1.71 14.52 -2.78
C LEU A 85 -1.74 13.00 -2.85
N ALA A 86 -1.67 12.44 -4.06
CA ALA A 86 -1.56 10.99 -4.24
C ALA A 86 -0.32 10.42 -3.52
N SER A 87 0.83 11.13 -3.56
CA SER A 87 2.05 10.71 -2.84
C SER A 87 1.88 10.64 -1.33
N ASP A 88 1.03 11.49 -0.73
CA ASP A 88 0.77 11.42 0.71
C ASP A 88 0.13 10.07 1.07
N TYR A 89 -0.82 9.61 0.25
CA TYR A 89 -1.43 8.29 0.41
C TYR A 89 -0.47 7.17 0.05
N HIS A 90 0.34 7.30 -1.01
CA HIS A 90 1.36 6.31 -1.36
C HIS A 90 2.34 6.07 -0.21
N GLU A 91 2.74 7.13 0.49
CA GLU A 91 3.56 7.01 1.69
C GLU A 91 2.82 6.30 2.83
N LYS A 92 1.52 6.56 3.01
CA LYS A 92 0.71 5.82 4.01
C LYS A 92 0.51 4.35 3.63
N ILE A 93 0.43 4.03 2.34
CA ILE A 93 0.43 2.64 1.86
C ILE A 93 1.75 1.97 2.24
N ARG A 94 2.89 2.60 1.93
CA ARG A 94 4.23 2.09 2.25
C ARG A 94 4.38 1.77 3.74
N ILE A 95 4.11 2.76 4.59
CA ILE A 95 4.17 2.61 6.06
C ILE A 95 3.17 1.55 6.52
N GLY A 96 1.96 1.54 5.96
CA GLY A 96 0.92 0.56 6.26
C GLY A 96 1.36 -0.88 6.01
N LEU A 97 1.89 -1.16 4.82
CA LEU A 97 2.36 -2.49 4.43
C LEU A 97 3.54 -2.94 5.30
N GLN A 98 4.46 -2.03 5.65
CA GLN A 98 5.57 -2.32 6.57
C GLN A 98 5.10 -2.81 7.94
N ARG A 99 3.91 -2.39 8.42
CA ARG A 99 3.34 -2.90 9.69
C ARG A 99 2.99 -4.38 9.64
N PHE A 100 2.86 -4.98 8.45
CA PHE A 100 2.57 -6.40 8.28
C PHE A 100 3.83 -7.26 8.15
N SER A 101 5.03 -6.66 8.07
CA SER A 101 6.31 -7.36 7.84
C SER A 101 6.59 -8.50 8.82
N ASP A 102 6.37 -8.28 10.11
CA ASP A 102 6.51 -9.23 11.22
C ASP A 102 5.53 -10.42 11.15
N SER A 103 4.37 -10.20 10.53
CA SER A 103 3.34 -11.22 10.31
C SER A 103 3.41 -11.83 8.91
N TYR A 104 4.17 -11.26 7.98
CA TYR A 104 4.09 -11.58 6.56
C TYR A 104 4.30 -13.07 6.26
N LEU A 105 5.32 -13.68 6.87
CA LEU A 105 5.63 -15.11 6.70
C LEU A 105 4.60 -16.05 7.34
N LYS A 106 3.66 -15.53 8.14
CA LYS A 106 2.57 -16.28 8.75
C LYS A 106 1.27 -16.18 7.95
N LEU A 107 1.18 -15.21 7.04
CA LEU A 107 0.02 -15.02 6.17
C LEU A 107 0.18 -15.93 4.97
N ASP A 108 -0.85 -16.70 4.66
CA ASP A 108 -0.89 -17.43 3.40
C ASP A 108 -1.20 -16.48 2.22
N THR A 109 -1.45 -17.04 1.05
CA THR A 109 -1.78 -16.23 -0.14
C THR A 109 -3.12 -15.52 0.02
N GLU A 110 -4.14 -16.19 0.55
CA GLU A 110 -5.49 -15.64 0.70
C GLU A 110 -5.51 -14.53 1.76
N ASP A 111 -4.75 -14.68 2.84
CA ASP A 111 -4.59 -13.64 3.87
C ASP A 111 -3.90 -12.39 3.32
N ARG A 112 -2.86 -12.56 2.49
CA ARG A 112 -2.17 -11.42 1.84
C ARG A 112 -3.06 -10.72 0.83
N GLU A 113 -3.82 -11.47 0.03
CA GLU A 113 -4.85 -10.92 -0.87
C GLU A 113 -5.86 -10.11 -0.07
N ARG A 114 -6.36 -10.64 1.05
CA ARG A 114 -7.31 -9.94 1.90
C ARG A 114 -6.73 -8.64 2.48
N VAL A 115 -5.44 -8.61 2.84
CA VAL A 115 -4.77 -7.36 3.21
C VAL A 115 -4.80 -6.38 2.05
N CYS A 116 -4.40 -6.78 0.84
CA CYS A 116 -4.43 -5.93 -0.35
C CYS A 116 -5.82 -5.37 -0.64
N GLU A 117 -6.86 -6.19 -0.59
CA GLU A 117 -8.26 -5.77 -0.79
C GLU A 117 -8.67 -4.68 0.22
N TYR A 118 -8.21 -4.76 1.47
CA TYR A 118 -8.46 -3.70 2.44
C TYR A 118 -7.76 -2.39 2.09
N PHE A 119 -6.55 -2.43 1.53
CA PHE A 119 -5.91 -1.22 1.02
C PHE A 119 -6.66 -0.66 -0.20
N GLU A 120 -7.14 -1.51 -1.10
CA GLU A 120 -7.96 -1.11 -2.25
C GLU A 120 -9.26 -0.44 -1.80
N GLU A 121 -9.96 -0.98 -0.79
CA GLU A 121 -11.14 -0.33 -0.23
C GLU A 121 -10.82 1.05 0.37
N LEU A 122 -9.67 1.19 1.06
CA LEU A 122 -9.22 2.49 1.58
C LEU A 122 -8.85 3.47 0.46
N MET A 123 -8.28 2.97 -0.65
CA MET A 123 -8.00 3.76 -1.85
C MET A 123 -9.29 4.26 -2.50
N ASP A 124 -10.30 3.41 -2.61
CA ASP A 124 -11.62 3.76 -3.15
C ASP A 124 -12.31 4.85 -2.33
N ILE A 125 -12.18 4.82 -1.00
CA ILE A 125 -12.73 5.86 -0.11
C ILE A 125 -12.23 7.27 -0.49
N VAL A 126 -10.99 7.38 -0.98
CA VAL A 126 -10.35 8.66 -1.32
C VAL A 126 -10.21 8.88 -2.83
N ASN A 127 -10.72 7.97 -3.66
CA ASN A 127 -10.53 7.92 -5.11
C ASN A 127 -9.04 7.89 -5.53
N LEU A 128 -8.19 7.14 -4.82
CA LEU A 128 -6.82 6.91 -5.24
C LEU A 128 -6.79 5.80 -6.30
N GLU A 129 -6.46 6.14 -7.54
CA GLU A 129 -6.55 5.20 -8.68
C GLU A 129 -5.51 4.06 -8.65
N SER A 130 -4.38 4.26 -7.96
CA SER A 130 -3.27 3.32 -7.98
C SER A 130 -2.45 3.41 -6.70
N SER A 131 -1.91 2.25 -6.28
CA SER A 131 -0.95 2.12 -5.18
C SER A 131 0.51 2.34 -5.58
N ASP A 132 0.76 2.73 -6.84
CA ASP A 132 2.10 2.84 -7.42
C ASP A 132 2.89 1.51 -7.36
N GLY A 133 2.19 0.39 -7.60
CA GLY A 133 2.75 -0.95 -7.61
C GLY A 133 3.02 -1.55 -6.22
N GLN A 134 2.83 -0.78 -5.14
CA GLN A 134 3.17 -1.22 -3.78
C GLN A 134 2.36 -2.43 -3.32
N LEU A 135 1.07 -2.54 -3.68
CA LEU A 135 0.27 -3.73 -3.33
C LEU A 135 0.73 -4.98 -4.08
N ASN A 136 1.12 -4.83 -5.35
CA ASN A 136 1.67 -5.94 -6.13
C ASN A 136 3.03 -6.38 -5.57
N ASN A 137 3.86 -5.43 -5.15
CA ASN A 137 5.12 -5.72 -4.47
C ASN A 137 4.84 -6.43 -3.14
N PHE A 138 3.89 -5.96 -2.32
CA PHE A 138 3.48 -6.66 -1.10
C PHE A 138 3.08 -8.11 -1.38
N MET A 139 2.31 -8.35 -2.43
CA MET A 139 1.79 -9.66 -2.76
C MET A 139 2.87 -10.65 -3.23
N TYR A 140 3.77 -10.21 -4.12
CA TYR A 140 4.67 -11.12 -4.85
C TYR A 140 6.17 -10.82 -4.69
N GLY A 141 6.53 -9.59 -4.36
CA GLY A 141 7.90 -9.09 -4.33
C GLY A 141 8.39 -8.63 -2.96
N PHE A 142 7.61 -8.86 -1.90
CA PHE A 142 7.91 -8.34 -0.58
C PHE A 142 8.98 -9.17 0.08
N ASP A 143 10.16 -8.60 0.21
CA ASP A 143 11.19 -9.13 1.10
C ASP A 143 11.12 -8.39 2.44
N PRO A 144 10.68 -9.04 3.54
CA PRO A 144 10.64 -8.41 4.86
C PRO A 144 12.04 -8.03 5.39
N ASN A 145 13.11 -8.48 4.73
CA ASN A 145 14.51 -8.19 5.08
C ASN A 145 15.17 -7.18 4.14
N GLU A 146 14.46 -6.68 3.12
CA GLU A 146 14.98 -5.64 2.24
C GLU A 146 15.02 -4.31 3.02
N ASN A 147 16.21 -3.74 3.12
CA ASN A 147 16.42 -2.42 3.70
C ASN A 147 16.43 -1.41 2.54
N ASP A 148 15.43 -0.52 2.51
CA ASP A 148 15.44 0.70 1.68
C ASP A 148 16.47 1.71 2.20
#